data_AF-A0A1A9ZS34-F1
#
_entry.id   AF-A0A1A9ZS34-F1
#
_cell.length_a   1.000
_cell.length_b   1.000
_cell.length_c   1.000
_cell.angle_alpha   90.00
_cell.angle_beta   90.00
_cell.angle_gamma   90.00
#
_symmetry.space_group_name_H-M   'P 1'
#
loop_
_entity.id
_entity.type
_entity.pdbx_description
1 polymer ?
#
loop_
_entity_poly.entity_id
_entity_poly.type
_entity_poly.pdbx_seq_one_letter_code
_entity_poly.pdbx_strand_id
1 'polypeptide(L)'
;MDYRWNNFDLKRPPFITIPAKYSKFVPLLHAGIDEYFCSHGTYDEIFNETAALLSRLIARRKNSFRRMQGFRDICKLNAALCRLLRVDFGNELDIFRSSLPDVAYEDGTEIYIPARECYDFLLLRLIAVHKLYERIQNCCSKAADYFLHQIKVYHFFEISTLLLAVLAKINDLTIKLGDLSTNLYRRLLPFRVKLPRNIKPNVSSEPEFVFPKKLEEFDKKRLCDQSFSSLQDTTQMEEKLNHLLRADSTLAPVRAKCFRKIDIGVEVERQEKGRTKTFKVDQLTTAEDVKRFILKERKERSNNLTKCVTRNIKCHEWLGAVKVFEKKLHNGEAKKGLSVFRKFLEAKIN
;
A
#
# COMPACT_ATOMS: atom_id res chain seq x y z
N MET A 1 18.88 11.88 16.40
CA MET A 1 17.97 12.16 15.26
C MET A 1 17.17 10.92 14.96
N ASP A 2 15.86 10.98 15.16
CA ASP A 2 14.92 9.86 15.12
C ASP A 2 14.96 9.07 13.81
N TYR A 3 15.31 7.79 13.88
CA TYR A 3 15.33 6.84 12.76
C TYR A 3 13.92 6.33 12.38
N ARG A 4 12.88 7.15 12.56
CA ARG A 4 11.48 6.76 12.35
C ARG A 4 11.23 6.22 10.94
N TRP A 5 11.90 6.79 9.93
CA TRP A 5 11.84 6.33 8.54
C TRP A 5 12.46 4.92 8.33
N ASN A 6 13.42 4.52 9.17
CA ASN A 6 14.07 3.20 9.08
C ASN A 6 13.31 2.13 9.90
N ASN A 7 12.25 2.51 10.60
CA ASN A 7 11.39 1.55 11.28
C ASN A 7 10.50 0.85 10.26
N PHE A 8 10.75 -0.43 10.04
CA PHE A 8 9.96 -1.24 9.11
C PHE A 8 8.50 -1.39 9.60
N ASP A 9 8.33 -1.59 10.91
CA ASP A 9 7.03 -1.79 11.58
C ASP A 9 6.35 -0.48 11.97
N LEU A 10 6.66 0.62 11.25
CA LEU A 10 6.00 1.90 11.46
C LEU A 10 4.49 1.73 11.23
N LYS A 11 3.71 1.79 12.31
CA LYS A 11 2.27 1.62 12.28
C LYS A 11 1.63 2.79 11.56
N ARG A 12 0.65 2.48 10.69
CA ARG A 12 -0.17 3.51 10.07
C ARG A 12 -0.92 4.27 11.18
N PRO A 13 -0.95 5.61 11.16
CA PRO A 13 -1.78 6.38 12.07
C PRO A 13 -3.26 6.04 11.86
N PRO A 14 -4.12 6.25 12.87
CA PRO A 14 -5.56 6.03 12.71
C PRO A 14 -6.08 6.89 11.55
N PHE A 15 -6.75 6.25 10.60
CA PHE A 15 -7.29 6.93 9.45
C PHE A 15 -8.46 7.81 9.87
N ILE A 16 -8.25 9.14 9.85
CA ILE A 16 -9.21 10.13 10.31
C ILE A 16 -9.34 11.18 9.20
N THR A 17 -10.58 11.50 8.84
CA THR A 17 -10.91 12.61 7.96
C THR A 17 -11.40 13.79 8.79
N ILE A 18 -10.97 15.00 8.41
CA ILE A 18 -11.25 16.25 9.11
C ILE A 18 -11.96 17.18 8.12
N PRO A 19 -13.03 17.89 8.52
CA PRO A 19 -13.68 18.87 7.66
C PRO A 19 -12.72 20.03 7.38
N ALA A 20 -12.56 20.36 6.09
CA ALA A 20 -11.74 21.44 5.59
C ALA A 20 -12.54 22.28 4.59
N LYS A 21 -12.29 23.60 4.58
CA LYS A 21 -12.97 24.58 3.71
C LYS A 21 -12.19 24.90 2.43
N TYR A 22 -10.96 24.38 2.31
CA TYR A 22 -10.03 24.66 1.23
C TYR A 22 -9.66 23.36 0.51
N SER A 23 -10.14 23.17 -0.72
CA SER A 23 -9.90 21.96 -1.53
C SER A 23 -9.21 22.21 -2.87
N LYS A 24 -8.92 23.47 -3.23
CA LYS A 24 -8.33 23.81 -4.54
C LYS A 24 -7.01 23.08 -4.86
N PHE A 25 -6.30 22.59 -3.85
CA PHE A 25 -5.04 21.84 -4.03
C PHE A 25 -5.24 20.35 -4.31
N VAL A 26 -6.43 19.80 -4.07
CA VAL A 26 -6.70 18.36 -4.19
C VAL A 26 -6.52 17.84 -5.62
N PRO A 27 -7.01 18.52 -6.69
CA PRO A 27 -6.73 18.10 -8.07
C PRO A 27 -5.25 18.11 -8.43
N LEU A 28 -4.47 19.08 -7.90
CA LEU A 28 -3.02 19.14 -8.12
C LEU A 28 -2.31 17.97 -7.43
N LEU A 29 -2.80 17.58 -6.25
CA LEU A 29 -2.30 16.42 -5.52
C LEU A 29 -2.63 15.11 -6.27
N HIS A 30 -3.84 14.98 -6.81
CA HIS A 30 -4.23 13.88 -7.68
C HIS A 30 -3.33 13.79 -8.91
N ALA A 31 -3.17 14.88 -9.65
CA ALA A 31 -2.32 14.92 -10.84
C ALA A 31 -0.87 14.49 -10.51
N GLY A 32 -0.32 14.95 -9.38
CA GLY A 32 1.02 14.55 -8.96
C GLY A 32 1.17 13.07 -8.62
N ILE A 33 0.14 12.46 -8.02
CA ILE A 33 0.09 11.03 -7.72
C ILE A 33 -0.12 10.20 -8.99
N ASP A 34 -1.04 10.62 -9.85
CA ASP A 34 -1.39 9.92 -11.08
C ASP A 34 -0.21 9.94 -12.07
N GLU A 35 0.53 11.05 -12.17
CA GLU A 35 1.77 11.11 -12.96
C GLU A 35 2.85 10.16 -12.42
N TYR A 36 2.95 10.02 -11.09
CA TYR A 36 3.85 9.04 -10.49
C TYR A 36 3.43 7.61 -10.86
N PHE A 37 2.15 7.24 -10.77
CA PHE A 37 1.71 5.90 -11.16
C PHE A 37 1.98 5.59 -12.64
N CYS A 38 1.70 6.53 -13.54
CA CYS A 38 1.97 6.37 -14.98
C CYS A 38 3.47 6.17 -15.27
N SER A 39 4.34 7.00 -14.68
CA SER A 39 5.78 6.94 -14.91
C SER A 39 6.45 5.76 -14.19
N HIS A 40 6.01 5.47 -12.96
CA HIS A 40 6.57 4.40 -12.12
C HIS A 40 6.17 3.01 -12.60
N GLY A 41 4.91 2.81 -13.01
CA GLY A 41 4.39 1.50 -13.39
C GLY A 41 5.17 0.82 -14.52
N THR A 42 5.65 1.61 -15.48
CA THR A 42 6.46 1.12 -16.62
C THR A 42 7.78 0.48 -16.17
N TYR A 43 8.43 1.06 -15.16
CA TYR A 43 9.73 0.58 -14.68
C TYR A 43 9.61 -0.46 -13.58
N ASP A 44 8.54 -0.39 -12.77
CA ASP A 44 8.34 -1.24 -11.60
C ASP A 44 8.13 -2.72 -11.98
N GLU A 45 7.36 -3.01 -13.03
CA GLU A 45 7.15 -4.38 -13.51
C GLU A 45 8.49 -5.02 -13.93
N ILE A 46 9.24 -4.33 -14.79
CA ILE A 46 10.56 -4.79 -15.28
C ILE A 46 11.55 -4.94 -14.11
N PHE A 47 11.48 -4.05 -13.12
CA PHE A 47 12.31 -4.10 -11.92
C PHE A 47 12.00 -5.34 -11.07
N ASN A 48 10.72 -5.61 -10.83
CA ASN A 48 10.26 -6.77 -10.05
C ASN A 48 10.62 -8.09 -10.74
N GLU A 49 10.47 -8.18 -12.06
CA GLU A 49 10.92 -9.34 -12.84
C GLU A 49 12.44 -9.56 -12.71
N THR A 50 13.22 -8.50 -12.81
CA THR A 50 14.68 -8.56 -12.73
C THR A 50 15.14 -8.94 -11.31
N ALA A 51 14.47 -8.42 -10.27
CA ALA A 51 14.70 -8.80 -8.88
C ALA A 51 14.36 -10.28 -8.63
N ALA A 52 13.27 -10.79 -9.21
CA ALA A 52 12.90 -12.20 -9.13
C ALA A 52 13.93 -13.09 -9.85
N LEU A 53 14.45 -12.65 -11.00
CA LEU A 53 15.54 -13.34 -11.70
C LEU A 53 16.79 -13.44 -10.80
N LEU A 54 17.19 -12.34 -10.14
CA LEU A 54 18.30 -12.35 -9.20
C LEU A 54 18.07 -13.35 -8.06
N SER A 55 16.88 -13.34 -7.45
CA SER A 55 16.50 -14.32 -6.41
C SER A 55 16.65 -15.77 -6.88
N ARG A 56 16.23 -16.09 -8.11
CA ARG A 56 16.39 -17.43 -8.70
C ARG A 56 17.86 -17.79 -8.92
N LEU A 57 18.68 -16.85 -9.38
CA LEU A 57 20.13 -17.07 -9.56
C LEU A 57 20.82 -17.33 -8.22
N ILE A 58 20.46 -16.59 -7.18
CA ILE A 58 20.95 -16.82 -5.81
C ILE A 58 20.57 -18.23 -5.36
N ALA A 59 19.30 -18.62 -5.50
CA ALA A 59 18.83 -19.94 -5.07
C ALA A 59 19.61 -21.08 -5.74
N ARG A 60 19.83 -20.98 -7.07
CA ARG A 60 20.58 -21.98 -7.84
C ARG A 60 22.06 -22.06 -7.45
N ARG A 61 22.66 -20.95 -7.02
CA ARG A 61 24.11 -20.86 -6.79
C ARG A 61 24.50 -20.72 -5.31
N LYS A 62 23.52 -20.81 -4.39
CA LYS A 62 23.72 -20.67 -2.95
C LYS A 62 24.79 -21.60 -2.39
N ASN A 63 24.83 -22.85 -2.86
CA ASN A 63 25.79 -23.84 -2.37
C ASN A 63 27.19 -23.63 -2.97
N SER A 64 27.26 -23.22 -4.24
CA SER A 64 28.53 -23.02 -4.97
C SER A 64 29.32 -21.80 -4.48
N PHE A 65 28.63 -20.71 -4.13
CA PHE A 65 29.30 -19.43 -3.82
C PHE A 65 29.07 -18.94 -2.40
N ARG A 66 28.59 -19.79 -1.48
CA ARG A 66 28.24 -19.42 -0.09
C ARG A 66 29.34 -18.61 0.64
N ARG A 67 30.61 -18.92 0.38
CA ARG A 67 31.76 -18.31 1.06
C ARG A 67 32.34 -17.10 0.33
N MET A 68 31.87 -16.79 -0.87
CA MET A 68 32.40 -15.68 -1.67
C MET A 68 31.84 -14.32 -1.23
N GLN A 69 32.71 -13.31 -1.20
CA GLN A 69 32.31 -11.96 -0.78
C GLN A 69 31.23 -11.37 -1.69
N GLY A 70 31.41 -11.42 -3.02
CA GLY A 70 30.41 -10.89 -3.96
C GLY A 70 29.06 -11.60 -3.84
N PHE A 71 29.03 -12.89 -3.50
CA PHE A 71 27.78 -13.61 -3.27
C PHE A 71 27.08 -13.16 -1.98
N ARG A 72 27.84 -12.84 -0.91
CA ARG A 72 27.28 -12.22 0.29
C ARG A 72 26.69 -10.84 0.00
N ASP A 73 27.33 -10.05 -0.85
CA ASP A 73 26.84 -8.73 -1.23
C ASP A 73 25.59 -8.81 -2.11
N ILE A 74 25.52 -9.79 -3.02
CA ILE A 74 24.27 -10.14 -3.73
C ILE A 74 23.16 -10.55 -2.75
N CYS A 75 23.46 -11.33 -1.71
CA CYS A 75 22.45 -11.69 -0.71
C CYS A 75 21.93 -10.47 0.06
N LYS A 76 22.79 -9.49 0.37
CA LYS A 76 22.40 -8.21 0.98
C LYS A 76 21.53 -7.38 0.03
N LEU A 77 21.88 -7.34 -1.25
CA LEU A 77 21.08 -6.73 -2.30
C LEU A 77 19.68 -7.35 -2.33
N ASN A 78 19.59 -8.68 -2.35
CA ASN A 78 18.31 -9.39 -2.36
C ASN A 78 17.46 -9.10 -1.11
N ALA A 79 18.10 -9.03 0.06
CA ALA A 79 17.41 -8.65 1.29
C ALA A 79 16.84 -7.21 1.21
N ALA A 80 17.56 -6.27 0.58
CA ALA A 80 17.08 -4.91 0.35
C ALA A 80 15.92 -4.87 -0.66
N LEU A 81 15.99 -5.65 -1.74
CA LEU A 81 14.92 -5.81 -2.72
C LEU A 81 13.64 -6.39 -2.09
N CYS A 82 13.76 -7.46 -1.31
CA CYS A 82 12.62 -8.02 -0.58
C CYS A 82 12.05 -7.03 0.44
N ARG A 83 12.90 -6.21 1.07
CA ARG A 83 12.43 -5.17 2.00
C ARG A 83 11.65 -4.08 1.26
N LEU A 84 12.12 -3.63 0.10
CA LEU A 84 11.40 -2.68 -0.74
C LEU A 84 10.03 -3.21 -1.16
N LEU A 85 9.97 -4.45 -1.66
CA LEU A 85 8.72 -5.11 -2.03
C LEU A 85 7.71 -5.15 -0.86
N ARG A 86 8.18 -5.38 0.37
CA ARG A 86 7.33 -5.44 1.56
C ARG A 86 6.84 -4.08 2.06
N VAL A 87 7.50 -2.98 1.70
CA VAL A 87 7.05 -1.62 2.08
C VAL A 87 5.81 -1.24 1.28
N ASP A 88 5.71 -1.73 0.03
CA ASP A 88 4.51 -1.62 -0.81
C ASP A 88 3.91 -0.20 -0.86
N PHE A 89 4.78 0.75 -1.18
CA PHE A 89 4.43 2.16 -1.18
C PHE A 89 3.35 2.52 -2.21
N GLY A 90 3.29 1.79 -3.34
CA GLY A 90 2.24 1.96 -4.35
C GLY A 90 0.84 1.78 -3.75
N ASN A 91 0.64 0.72 -2.96
CA ASN A 91 -0.64 0.46 -2.30
C ASN A 91 -0.94 1.50 -1.20
N GLU A 92 0.06 1.92 -0.42
CA GLU A 92 -0.13 3.00 0.56
C GLU A 92 -0.53 4.32 -0.10
N LEU A 93 0.07 4.64 -1.26
CA LEU A 93 -0.23 5.84 -2.03
C LEU A 93 -1.63 5.78 -2.66
N ASP A 94 -2.05 4.61 -3.16
CA ASP A 94 -3.38 4.40 -3.74
C ASP A 94 -4.49 4.49 -2.67
N ILE A 95 -4.25 3.93 -1.48
CA ILE A 95 -5.18 4.08 -0.35
C ILE A 95 -5.32 5.56 0.05
N PHE A 96 -4.22 6.32 0.05
CA PHE A 96 -4.30 7.75 0.32
C PHE A 96 -5.04 8.49 -0.81
N ARG A 97 -4.72 8.19 -2.07
CA ARG A 97 -5.34 8.76 -3.28
C ARG A 97 -6.85 8.55 -3.33
N SER A 98 -7.33 7.35 -3.00
CA SER A 98 -8.76 7.00 -2.97
C SER A 98 -9.51 7.64 -1.80
N SER A 99 -8.80 8.13 -0.79
CA SER A 99 -9.39 8.79 0.36
C SER A 99 -9.55 10.30 0.22
N LEU A 100 -8.98 10.87 -0.84
CA LEU A 100 -9.13 12.26 -1.21
C LEU A 100 -10.42 12.46 -2.05
N PRO A 101 -11.09 13.62 -1.95
CA PRO A 101 -12.25 13.92 -2.78
C PRO A 101 -11.89 14.05 -4.27
N ASP A 102 -12.64 13.40 -5.16
CA ASP A 102 -12.35 13.38 -6.60
C ASP A 102 -12.53 14.73 -7.32
N VAL A 103 -13.24 15.68 -6.71
CA VAL A 103 -13.61 16.95 -7.35
C VAL A 103 -13.16 18.14 -6.49
N ALA A 104 -12.69 19.20 -7.15
CA ALA A 104 -12.52 20.48 -6.48
C ALA A 104 -13.88 21.12 -6.22
N TYR A 105 -14.24 21.24 -4.95
CA TYR A 105 -15.41 22.00 -4.53
C TYR A 105 -15.06 23.49 -4.41
N GLU A 106 -16.09 24.34 -4.48
CA GLU A 106 -15.96 25.78 -4.28
C GLU A 106 -15.54 26.11 -2.84
N ASP A 107 -14.80 27.22 -2.69
CA ASP A 107 -14.31 27.69 -1.39
C ASP A 107 -15.49 27.91 -0.44
N GLY A 108 -15.45 27.26 0.73
CA GLY A 108 -16.51 27.32 1.73
C GLY A 108 -17.41 26.09 1.80
N THR A 109 -17.30 25.15 0.86
CA THR A 109 -17.93 23.82 0.99
C THR A 109 -17.17 23.00 2.05
N GLU A 110 -17.89 22.39 2.99
CA GLU A 110 -17.27 21.50 3.98
C GLU A 110 -16.93 20.16 3.33
N ILE A 111 -15.64 19.83 3.30
CA ILE A 111 -15.12 18.63 2.64
C ILE A 111 -14.28 17.86 3.63
N TYR A 112 -14.46 16.54 3.66
CA TYR A 112 -13.70 15.66 4.53
C TYR A 112 -12.38 15.28 3.85
N ILE A 113 -11.26 15.70 4.43
CA ILE A 113 -9.90 15.44 3.91
C ILE A 113 -9.12 14.63 4.95
N PRO A 114 -8.23 13.70 4.54
CA PRO A 114 -7.38 12.97 5.47
C PRO A 114 -6.55 13.91 6.36
N ALA A 115 -6.39 13.53 7.62
CA ALA A 115 -5.60 14.28 8.57
C ALA A 115 -4.11 14.30 8.18
N ARG A 116 -3.41 15.37 8.61
CA ARG A 116 -1.99 15.59 8.31
C ARG A 116 -1.09 14.43 8.74
N GLU A 117 -1.46 13.71 9.79
CA GLU A 117 -0.68 12.57 10.30
C GLU A 117 -0.62 11.42 9.28
N CYS A 118 -1.72 11.18 8.54
CA CYS A 118 -1.74 10.21 7.44
C CYS A 118 -0.79 10.63 6.31
N TYR A 119 -0.71 11.93 6.04
CA TYR A 119 0.18 12.48 5.03
C TYR A 119 1.65 12.44 5.44
N ASP A 120 1.93 12.77 6.71
CA ASP A 120 3.28 12.70 7.27
C ASP A 120 3.81 11.26 7.28
N PHE A 121 2.93 10.28 7.54
CA PHE A 121 3.26 8.86 7.38
C PHE A 121 3.63 8.51 5.93
N LEU A 122 2.87 9.00 4.95
CA LEU A 122 3.16 8.76 3.53
C LEU A 122 4.53 9.35 3.13
N LEU A 123 4.82 10.59 3.54
CA LEU A 123 6.11 11.24 3.31
C LEU A 123 7.27 10.49 3.99
N LEU A 124 7.06 9.99 5.20
CA LEU A 124 8.05 9.15 5.90
C LEU A 124 8.32 7.83 5.17
N ARG A 125 7.27 7.17 4.66
CA ARG A 125 7.42 5.96 3.86
C ARG A 125 8.13 6.24 2.54
N LEU A 126 7.88 7.38 1.90
CA LEU A 126 8.58 7.79 0.68
C LEU A 126 10.08 8.02 0.93
N ILE A 127 10.46 8.63 2.06
CA ILE A 127 11.87 8.74 2.48
C ILE A 127 12.49 7.35 2.64
N ALA A 128 11.77 6.41 3.27
CA ALA A 128 12.24 5.05 3.48
C ALA A 128 12.47 4.30 2.15
N VAL A 129 11.55 4.47 1.19
CA VAL A 129 11.67 3.92 -0.17
C VAL A 129 12.90 4.47 -0.89
N HIS A 130 13.08 5.80 -0.87
CA HIS A 130 14.26 6.43 -1.47
C HIS A 130 15.57 5.89 -0.89
N LYS A 131 15.64 5.76 0.44
CA LYS A 131 16.82 5.19 1.12
C LYS A 131 17.04 3.70 0.82
N LEU A 132 15.98 2.95 0.53
CA LEU A 132 16.10 1.58 0.07
C LEU A 132 16.69 1.52 -1.35
N TYR A 133 16.29 2.40 -2.26
CA TYR A 133 16.91 2.50 -3.59
C TYR A 133 18.40 2.83 -3.48
N GLU A 134 18.79 3.80 -2.66
CA GLU A 134 20.19 4.14 -2.42
C GLU A 134 20.97 2.94 -1.84
N ARG A 135 20.35 2.17 -0.93
CA ARG A 135 20.96 0.95 -0.39
C ARG A 135 21.14 -0.12 -1.47
N ILE A 136 20.16 -0.29 -2.35
CA ILE A 136 20.19 -1.24 -3.48
C ILE A 136 21.34 -0.87 -4.42
N GLN A 137 21.43 0.38 -4.83
CA GLN A 137 22.52 0.91 -5.68
C GLN A 137 23.90 0.61 -5.07
N ASN A 138 24.09 0.95 -3.79
CA ASN A 138 25.34 0.68 -3.08
C ASN A 138 25.71 -0.81 -3.02
N CYS A 139 24.72 -1.70 -2.89
CA CYS A 139 24.96 -3.15 -2.92
C CYS A 139 25.27 -3.64 -4.35
N CYS A 140 24.62 -3.09 -5.37
CA CYS A 140 24.91 -3.38 -6.77
C CYS A 140 26.35 -3.03 -7.13
N SER A 141 26.83 -1.82 -6.79
CA SER A 141 28.21 -1.41 -7.07
C SER A 141 29.24 -2.34 -6.42
N LYS A 142 29.08 -2.64 -5.12
CA LYS A 142 29.99 -3.54 -4.39
C LYS A 142 30.02 -4.96 -4.97
N ALA A 143 28.85 -5.49 -5.34
CA ALA A 143 28.77 -6.80 -5.98
C ALA A 143 29.39 -6.77 -7.38
N ALA A 144 29.12 -5.72 -8.16
CA ALA A 144 29.65 -5.55 -9.51
C ALA A 144 31.19 -5.48 -9.52
N ASP A 145 31.78 -4.70 -8.61
CA ASP A 145 33.25 -4.60 -8.46
C ASP A 145 33.89 -5.97 -8.23
N TYR A 146 33.27 -6.79 -7.38
CA TYR A 146 33.73 -8.15 -7.13
C TYR A 146 33.66 -9.03 -8.38
N PHE A 147 32.54 -9.06 -9.09
CA PHE A 147 32.39 -9.92 -10.28
C PHE A 147 33.21 -9.43 -11.47
N LEU A 148 33.41 -8.12 -11.60
CA LEU A 148 34.36 -7.55 -12.56
C LEU A 148 35.79 -8.00 -12.26
N HIS A 149 36.19 -8.04 -10.99
CA HIS A 149 37.48 -8.59 -10.61
C HIS A 149 37.58 -10.10 -10.93
N GLN A 150 36.54 -10.89 -10.66
CA GLN A 150 36.54 -12.33 -11.01
C GLN A 150 36.67 -12.57 -12.51
N ILE A 151 36.01 -11.76 -13.34
CA ILE A 151 36.12 -11.82 -14.81
C ILE A 151 37.56 -11.55 -15.27
N LYS A 152 38.24 -10.55 -14.67
CA LYS A 152 39.64 -10.22 -15.00
C LYS A 152 40.60 -11.36 -14.69
N VAL A 153 40.31 -12.16 -13.67
CA VAL A 153 41.10 -13.35 -13.29
C VAL A 153 40.59 -14.62 -14.02
N TYR A 154 39.70 -14.47 -15.02
CA TYR A 154 39.10 -15.55 -15.81
C TYR A 154 38.34 -16.63 -14.99
N HIS A 155 37.90 -16.30 -13.77
CA HIS A 155 37.13 -17.20 -12.93
C HIS A 155 35.62 -17.06 -13.15
N PHE A 156 34.95 -18.21 -13.31
CA PHE A 156 33.49 -18.33 -13.42
C PHE A 156 32.88 -17.36 -14.44
N PHE A 157 33.55 -17.16 -15.58
CA PHE A 157 33.24 -16.10 -16.55
C PHE A 157 31.75 -16.04 -16.91
N GLU A 158 31.14 -17.15 -17.29
CA GLU A 158 29.71 -17.23 -17.67
C GLU A 158 28.76 -16.78 -16.55
N ILE A 159 29.04 -17.17 -15.31
CA ILE A 159 28.18 -16.84 -14.18
C ILE A 159 28.41 -15.38 -13.76
N SER A 160 29.66 -14.95 -13.74
CA SER A 160 30.04 -13.58 -13.39
C SER A 160 29.46 -12.58 -14.38
N THR A 161 29.46 -12.87 -15.69
CA THR A 161 28.86 -12.00 -16.72
C THR A 161 27.34 -11.96 -16.60
N LEU A 162 26.68 -13.11 -16.39
CA LEU A 162 25.23 -13.16 -16.17
C LEU A 162 24.82 -12.37 -14.92
N LEU A 163 25.53 -12.54 -13.80
CA LEU A 163 25.27 -11.79 -12.57
C LEU A 163 25.51 -10.29 -12.78
N LEU A 164 26.58 -9.92 -13.47
CA LEU A 164 26.88 -8.53 -13.77
C LEU A 164 25.79 -7.87 -14.64
N ALA A 165 25.26 -8.57 -15.63
CA ALA A 165 24.16 -8.08 -16.46
C ALA A 165 22.90 -7.82 -15.63
N VAL A 166 22.55 -8.73 -14.71
CA VAL A 166 21.40 -8.56 -13.80
C VAL A 166 21.65 -7.40 -12.83
N LEU A 167 22.84 -7.30 -12.24
CA LEU A 167 23.22 -6.20 -11.35
C LEU A 167 23.15 -4.84 -12.04
N ALA A 168 23.66 -4.75 -13.27
CA ALA A 168 23.62 -3.53 -14.07
C ALA A 168 22.18 -3.11 -14.36
N LYS A 169 21.31 -4.06 -14.76
CA LYS A 169 19.90 -3.78 -15.03
C LYS A 169 19.15 -3.32 -13.77
N ILE A 170 19.36 -3.98 -12.64
CA ILE A 170 18.77 -3.56 -11.35
C ILE A 170 19.25 -2.15 -10.99
N ASN A 171 20.54 -1.86 -11.16
CA ASN A 171 21.12 -0.56 -10.84
C ASN A 171 20.52 0.58 -11.69
N ASP A 172 20.43 0.39 -13.01
CA ASP A 172 19.81 1.37 -13.92
C ASP A 172 18.36 1.67 -13.54
N LEU A 173 17.56 0.63 -13.30
CA LEU A 173 16.16 0.78 -12.88
C LEU A 173 16.04 1.43 -11.50
N THR A 174 16.94 1.11 -10.57
CA THR A 174 16.98 1.71 -9.23
C THR A 174 17.22 3.21 -9.29
N ILE A 175 18.11 3.67 -10.18
CA ILE A 175 18.37 5.10 -10.37
C ILE A 175 17.10 5.80 -10.87
N LYS A 176 16.47 5.27 -11.93
CA LYS A 176 15.23 5.83 -12.50
C LYS A 176 14.09 5.90 -11.48
N LEU A 177 13.83 4.79 -10.77
CA LEU A 177 12.80 4.73 -9.73
C LEU A 177 13.13 5.63 -8.52
N GLY A 178 14.40 5.73 -8.16
CA GLY A 178 14.92 6.65 -7.14
C GLY A 178 14.67 8.11 -7.50
N ASP A 179 14.91 8.51 -8.74
CA ASP A 179 14.64 9.86 -9.23
C ASP A 179 13.14 10.18 -9.22
N LEU A 180 12.30 9.23 -9.64
CA LEU A 180 10.84 9.36 -9.57
C LEU A 180 10.36 9.53 -8.13
N SER A 181 10.88 8.74 -7.19
CA SER A 181 10.56 8.88 -5.75
C SER A 181 10.97 10.26 -5.21
N THR A 182 12.09 10.80 -5.70
CA THR A 182 12.59 12.11 -5.31
C THR A 182 11.73 13.23 -5.86
N ASN A 183 11.32 13.13 -7.12
CA ASN A 183 10.43 14.09 -7.76
C ASN A 183 9.04 14.08 -7.11
N LEU A 184 8.50 12.92 -6.80
CA LEU A 184 7.25 12.79 -6.05
C LEU A 184 7.36 13.50 -4.70
N TYR A 185 8.44 13.27 -3.95
CA TYR A 185 8.64 13.90 -2.65
C TYR A 185 8.68 15.43 -2.73
N ARG A 186 9.43 15.99 -3.70
CA ARG A 186 9.51 17.44 -3.94
C ARG A 186 8.14 18.05 -4.25
N ARG A 187 7.28 17.31 -4.96
CA ARG A 187 5.92 17.75 -5.30
C ARG A 187 4.95 17.62 -4.14
N LEU A 188 5.07 16.58 -3.31
CA LEU A 188 4.20 16.34 -2.17
C LEU A 188 4.50 17.29 -1.00
N LEU A 189 5.77 17.54 -0.70
CA LEU A 189 6.18 18.30 0.49
C LEU A 189 5.46 19.66 0.69
N PRO A 190 5.24 20.51 -0.34
CA PRO A 190 4.53 21.79 -0.19
C PRO A 190 3.06 21.64 0.26
N PHE A 191 2.38 20.54 -0.11
CA PHE A 191 0.98 20.33 0.26
C PHE A 191 0.79 19.98 1.73
N ARG A 192 1.87 19.57 2.42
CA ARG A 192 1.86 19.28 3.86
C ARG A 192 1.27 20.43 4.67
N VAL A 193 1.52 21.69 4.30
CA VAL A 193 1.06 22.89 5.05
C VAL A 193 -0.44 23.13 4.89
N LYS A 194 -1.04 22.64 3.80
CA LYS A 194 -2.46 22.86 3.46
C LYS A 194 -3.41 21.86 4.12
N LEU A 195 -2.88 20.82 4.75
CA LEU A 195 -3.66 19.74 5.37
C LEU A 195 -3.98 20.01 6.85
N PRO A 196 -5.20 19.68 7.32
CA PRO A 196 -5.61 19.92 8.70
C PRO A 196 -4.89 18.98 9.69
N ARG A 197 -4.49 19.51 10.84
CA ARG A 197 -3.92 18.72 11.95
C ARG A 197 -5.03 18.14 12.83
N ASN A 198 -4.84 16.93 13.32
CA ASN A 198 -5.71 16.35 14.32
C ASN A 198 -5.36 16.90 15.71
N ILE A 199 -6.05 17.97 16.13
CA ILE A 199 -5.89 18.53 17.47
C ILE A 199 -6.67 17.63 18.45
N LYS A 200 -6.14 16.44 18.75
CA LYS A 200 -6.53 15.71 19.95
C LYS A 200 -5.63 16.18 21.11
N PRO A 201 -6.19 16.76 22.19
CA PRO A 201 -5.40 17.43 23.23
C PRO A 201 -4.58 16.49 24.16
N ASN A 202 -4.62 15.16 24.00
CA ASN A 202 -4.12 14.22 25.01
C ASN A 202 -3.17 13.11 24.53
N VAL A 203 -2.45 13.28 23.41
CA VAL A 203 -1.34 12.37 23.08
C VAL A 203 -0.04 13.16 23.02
N SER A 204 0.73 13.01 24.08
CA SER A 204 2.04 13.61 24.35
C SER A 204 2.90 13.77 23.09
N SER A 205 3.20 15.03 22.78
CA SER A 205 4.50 15.58 22.40
C SER A 205 5.60 14.56 22.06
N GLU A 206 5.44 13.82 20.97
CA GLU A 206 6.59 13.35 20.21
C GLU A 206 7.12 14.53 19.40
N PRO A 207 8.45 14.75 19.35
CA PRO A 207 9.02 15.85 18.59
C PRO A 207 8.58 15.76 17.13
N GLU A 208 8.02 16.84 16.60
CA GLU A 208 7.57 16.90 15.20
C GLU A 208 8.74 16.51 14.29
N PHE A 209 8.56 15.46 13.49
CA PHE A 209 9.61 15.00 12.59
C PHE A 209 9.91 16.08 11.56
N VAL A 210 11.16 16.55 11.54
CA VAL A 210 11.58 17.59 10.60
C VAL A 210 11.87 16.94 9.25
N PHE A 211 10.96 17.17 8.30
CA PHE A 211 11.11 16.69 6.93
C PHE A 211 12.23 17.46 6.21
N PRO A 212 13.15 16.76 5.51
CA PRO A 212 14.19 17.41 4.73
C PRO A 212 13.62 18.17 3.52
N LYS A 213 14.21 19.31 3.17
CA LYS A 213 13.83 20.06 1.95
C LYS A 213 14.24 19.31 0.67
N LYS A 214 15.35 18.56 0.70
CA LYS A 214 15.80 17.67 -0.38
C LYS A 214 16.20 16.33 0.19
N LEU A 215 15.75 15.23 -0.43
CA LEU A 215 16.09 13.86 0.01
C LEU A 215 17.58 13.55 -0.11
N GLU A 216 18.23 14.10 -1.14
CA GLU A 216 19.67 13.96 -1.41
C GLU A 216 20.56 14.59 -0.32
N GLU A 217 20.06 15.58 0.41
CA GLU A 217 20.81 16.28 1.47
C GLU A 217 20.66 15.60 2.83
N PHE A 218 19.77 14.61 2.95
CA PHE A 218 19.45 13.97 4.24
C PHE A 218 20.66 13.26 4.87
N ASP A 219 21.61 12.80 4.05
CA ASP A 219 22.84 12.15 4.54
C ASP A 219 24.04 13.11 4.68
N LYS A 220 24.07 14.22 3.93
CA LYS A 220 25.21 15.17 3.94
C LYS A 220 25.39 15.86 5.29
N LYS A 221 24.31 16.01 6.07
CA LYS A 221 24.37 16.52 7.46
C LYS A 221 25.12 15.63 8.45
N ARG A 222 25.57 14.43 8.07
CA ARG A 222 26.42 13.57 8.92
C ARG A 222 27.91 13.62 8.58
N LEU A 223 28.28 14.18 7.44
CA LEU A 223 29.69 14.27 7.00
C LEU A 223 30.28 15.68 7.16
N CYS A 224 29.47 16.67 7.55
CA CYS A 224 29.84 18.08 7.50
C CYS A 224 29.74 18.79 8.87
N ASP A 225 30.09 18.09 9.96
CA ASP A 225 30.55 18.73 11.20
C ASP A 225 32.05 19.11 11.12
N GLN A 226 32.64 19.06 9.93
CA GLN A 226 33.93 19.68 9.64
C GLN A 226 33.84 20.60 8.43
N SER A 227 33.94 21.89 8.75
CA SER A 227 34.41 23.03 7.95
C SER A 227 33.66 23.48 6.69
N PHE A 228 33.11 24.68 6.86
CA PHE A 228 33.19 25.86 5.99
C PHE A 228 32.26 26.05 4.78
N SER A 229 31.99 27.34 4.62
CA SER A 229 30.91 28.07 3.98
C SER A 229 30.96 28.14 2.46
N SER A 230 29.78 28.31 1.83
CA SER A 230 29.46 29.55 1.12
C SER A 230 28.00 29.57 0.67
N LEU A 231 27.33 30.69 0.95
CA LEU A 231 26.06 31.10 0.34
C LEU A 231 26.24 31.37 -1.16
N GLN A 232 25.21 31.14 -1.98
CA GLN A 232 24.35 32.18 -2.59
C GLN A 232 23.38 31.58 -3.63
N ASP A 233 22.37 32.37 -3.97
CA ASP A 233 21.32 32.18 -5.00
C ASP A 233 20.08 31.37 -4.63
N THR A 234 19.19 31.99 -3.85
CA THR A 234 17.79 31.54 -3.68
C THR A 234 16.75 32.54 -4.19
N THR A 235 17.17 33.71 -4.66
CA THR A 235 16.24 34.83 -4.93
C THR A 235 15.60 34.78 -6.33
N GLN A 236 16.21 34.13 -7.33
CA GLN A 236 15.67 34.11 -8.69
C GLN A 236 14.61 33.01 -8.95
N MET A 237 14.53 31.99 -8.09
CA MET A 237 13.60 30.87 -8.27
C MET A 237 12.19 31.19 -7.72
N GLU A 238 12.09 32.03 -6.69
CA GLU A 238 10.81 32.45 -6.11
C GLU A 238 10.02 33.40 -7.03
N GLU A 239 10.70 34.27 -7.78
CA GLU A 239 10.04 35.19 -8.71
C GLU A 239 9.46 34.48 -9.94
N LYS A 240 10.15 33.46 -10.47
CA LYS A 240 9.64 32.63 -11.57
C LYS A 240 8.43 31.77 -11.18
N LEU A 241 8.34 31.35 -9.91
CA LEU A 241 7.23 30.53 -9.42
C LEU A 241 5.96 31.35 -9.18
N ASN A 242 6.11 32.60 -8.70
CA ASN A 242 4.98 33.50 -8.48
C ASN A 242 4.33 33.99 -9.79
N HIS A 243 5.08 34.02 -10.89
CA HIS A 243 4.56 34.43 -12.20
C HIS A 243 3.71 33.33 -12.89
N LEU A 244 3.92 32.05 -12.54
CA LEU A 244 3.13 30.92 -13.06
C LEU A 244 1.84 30.68 -12.28
N LEU A 245 1.76 31.14 -11.02
CA LEU A 245 0.57 31.04 -10.17
C LEU A 245 -0.45 32.17 -10.39
N ARG A 246 -0.09 33.20 -11.17
CA ARG A 246 -0.98 34.32 -11.55
C ARG A 246 -1.60 34.17 -12.94
N ALA A 247 -1.27 33.12 -13.70
CA ALA A 247 -1.94 32.84 -14.95
C ALA A 247 -3.29 32.18 -14.63
N ASP A 248 -4.33 33.00 -14.52
CA ASP A 248 -5.72 32.60 -14.37
C ASP A 248 -6.10 31.59 -15.45
N SER A 249 -6.18 30.31 -15.07
CA SER A 249 -6.80 29.29 -15.90
C SER A 249 -8.31 29.54 -15.86
N THR A 250 -8.83 30.16 -16.92
CA THR A 250 -10.26 30.21 -17.25
C THR A 250 -10.76 28.80 -17.55
N LEU A 251 -11.00 28.00 -16.51
CA LEU A 251 -11.77 26.77 -16.62
C LEU A 251 -13.22 27.11 -16.33
N ALA A 252 -14.09 26.86 -17.31
CA ALA A 252 -15.52 27.03 -17.17
C ALA A 252 -16.04 26.16 -16.01
N PRO A 253 -16.69 26.73 -14.99
CA PRO A 253 -17.22 25.95 -13.89
C PRO A 253 -18.37 25.06 -14.38
N VAL A 254 -18.18 23.75 -14.32
CA VAL A 254 -19.26 22.79 -14.52
C VAL A 254 -20.14 22.82 -13.26
N ARG A 255 -21.36 23.35 -13.41
CA ARG A 255 -22.36 23.42 -12.35
C ARG A 255 -22.80 22.01 -11.94
N ALA A 256 -22.18 21.45 -10.91
CA ALA A 256 -22.83 20.38 -10.15
C ALA A 256 -24.00 21.01 -9.39
N LYS A 257 -25.23 20.60 -9.71
CA LYS A 257 -26.41 21.02 -8.97
C LYS A 257 -26.20 20.68 -7.50
N CYS A 258 -26.31 21.69 -6.64
CA CYS A 258 -26.46 21.54 -5.20
C CYS A 258 -27.42 20.36 -4.95
N PHE A 259 -26.93 19.28 -4.35
CA PHE A 259 -27.81 18.23 -3.88
C PHE A 259 -28.75 18.89 -2.87
N ARG A 260 -30.02 19.06 -3.27
CA ARG A 260 -31.08 19.37 -2.32
C ARG A 260 -30.96 18.34 -1.21
N LYS A 261 -31.02 18.82 0.04
CA LYS A 261 -31.11 17.97 1.24
C LYS A 261 -31.99 16.79 0.88
N ILE A 262 -31.38 15.61 0.79
CA ILE A 262 -32.12 14.38 0.58
C ILE A 262 -33.09 14.35 1.75
N ASP A 263 -34.37 14.38 1.44
CA ASP A 263 -35.45 14.28 2.40
C ASP A 263 -35.19 12.98 3.16
N ILE A 264 -34.71 13.11 4.39
CA ILE A 264 -34.56 11.98 5.30
C ILE A 264 -35.99 11.60 5.61
N GLY A 265 -36.51 10.66 4.83
CA GLY A 265 -37.88 10.19 4.93
C GLY A 265 -38.23 9.96 6.40
N VAL A 266 -39.42 10.42 6.78
CA VAL A 266 -39.99 10.20 8.09
C VAL A 266 -39.87 8.71 8.43
N GLU A 267 -39.32 8.42 9.61
CA GLU A 267 -39.17 7.08 10.14
C GLU A 267 -40.57 6.47 10.32
N VAL A 268 -41.03 5.74 9.30
CA VAL A 268 -42.20 4.88 9.40
C VAL A 268 -41.73 3.62 10.10
N GLU A 269 -42.08 3.48 11.38
CA GLU A 269 -41.99 2.22 12.10
C GLU A 269 -42.69 1.12 11.29
N ARG A 270 -41.88 0.28 10.63
CA ARG A 270 -42.39 -0.97 10.08
C ARG A 270 -42.62 -1.90 11.25
N GLN A 271 -43.90 -2.20 11.51
CA GLN A 271 -44.30 -3.32 12.34
C GLN A 271 -43.50 -4.56 11.93
N GLU A 272 -42.61 -5.01 12.83
CA GLU A 272 -41.93 -6.28 12.68
C GLU A 272 -42.99 -7.39 12.78
N LYS A 273 -43.47 -7.85 11.62
CA LYS A 273 -44.15 -9.15 11.54
C LYS A 273 -43.10 -10.22 11.82
N GLY A 274 -42.90 -10.49 13.11
CA GLY A 274 -42.15 -11.64 13.62
C GLY A 274 -42.75 -12.93 13.08
N ARG A 275 -42.27 -13.36 11.91
CA ARG A 275 -42.40 -14.74 11.48
C ARG A 275 -41.10 -15.43 11.86
N THR A 276 -41.07 -16.03 13.04
CA THR A 276 -40.12 -17.10 13.37
C THR A 276 -40.31 -18.22 12.37
N LYS A 277 -39.57 -18.17 11.26
CA LYS A 277 -39.51 -19.27 10.29
C LYS A 277 -38.80 -20.42 10.99
N THR A 278 -39.58 -21.38 11.47
CA THR A 278 -39.07 -22.69 11.89
C THR A 278 -38.45 -23.35 10.66
N PHE A 279 -37.11 -23.43 10.65
CA PHE A 279 -36.38 -24.12 9.60
C PHE A 279 -36.55 -25.63 9.80
N LYS A 280 -37.10 -26.32 8.80
CA LYS A 280 -37.18 -27.79 8.79
C LYS A 280 -36.03 -28.34 7.95
N VAL A 281 -35.18 -29.17 8.56
CA VAL A 281 -34.00 -29.78 7.89
C VAL A 281 -34.40 -30.64 6.69
N ASP A 282 -35.62 -31.18 6.69
CA ASP A 282 -36.20 -32.00 5.61
C ASP A 282 -36.27 -31.28 4.25
N GLN A 283 -36.16 -29.96 4.21
CA GLN A 283 -36.18 -29.17 2.98
C GLN A 283 -34.89 -29.29 2.15
N LEU A 284 -33.81 -29.83 2.72
CA LEU A 284 -32.51 -29.96 2.04
C LEU A 284 -32.39 -31.26 1.25
N THR A 285 -33.29 -31.51 0.28
CA THR A 285 -33.36 -32.77 -0.47
C THR A 285 -32.18 -33.00 -1.43
N THR A 286 -31.69 -31.94 -2.08
CA THR A 286 -30.65 -32.01 -3.12
C THR A 286 -29.34 -31.35 -2.71
N ALA A 287 -28.21 -31.76 -3.31
CA ALA A 287 -26.89 -31.17 -3.05
C ALA A 287 -26.84 -29.67 -3.40
N GLU A 288 -27.64 -29.24 -4.39
CA GLU A 288 -27.78 -27.85 -4.78
C GLU A 288 -28.54 -27.03 -3.73
N ASP A 289 -29.50 -27.64 -3.02
CA ASP A 289 -30.24 -26.98 -1.95
C ASP A 289 -29.33 -26.70 -0.76
N VAL A 290 -28.43 -27.63 -0.45
CA VAL A 290 -27.40 -27.44 0.58
C VAL A 290 -26.41 -26.34 0.19
N LYS A 291 -25.97 -26.28 -1.08
CA LYS A 291 -25.12 -25.16 -1.56
C LYS A 291 -25.82 -23.80 -1.42
N ARG A 292 -27.09 -23.73 -1.85
CA ARG A 292 -27.91 -22.50 -1.74
C ARG A 292 -28.09 -22.09 -0.27
N PHE A 293 -28.32 -23.05 0.61
CA PHE A 293 -28.40 -22.83 2.05
C PHE A 293 -27.08 -22.29 2.62
N ILE A 294 -25.93 -22.92 2.32
CA ILE A 294 -24.62 -22.48 2.80
C ILE A 294 -24.31 -21.04 2.38
N LEU A 295 -24.59 -20.67 1.13
CA LEU A 295 -24.36 -19.31 0.63
C LEU A 295 -25.24 -18.28 1.34
N LYS A 296 -26.53 -18.60 1.53
CA LYS A 296 -27.46 -17.73 2.25
C LYS A 296 -27.06 -17.57 3.71
N GLU A 297 -26.73 -18.67 4.37
CA GLU A 297 -26.33 -18.69 5.78
C GLU A 297 -24.99 -17.95 5.99
N ARG A 298 -24.05 -18.05 5.05
CA ARG A 298 -22.78 -17.31 5.11
C ARG A 298 -23.00 -15.79 5.05
N LYS A 299 -23.92 -15.34 4.21
CA LYS A 299 -24.32 -13.92 4.09
C LYS A 299 -25.09 -13.45 5.33
N GLU A 300 -25.93 -14.30 5.90
CA GLU A 300 -26.66 -13.97 7.13
C GLU A 300 -25.72 -13.93 8.36
N ARG A 301 -24.77 -14.85 8.47
CA ARG A 301 -23.74 -14.85 9.54
C ARG A 301 -22.79 -13.66 9.45
N SER A 302 -22.48 -13.16 8.25
CA SER A 302 -21.66 -11.94 8.09
C SER A 302 -22.41 -10.68 8.49
N ASN A 303 -23.72 -10.64 8.27
CA ASN A 303 -24.54 -9.45 8.50
C ASN A 303 -25.06 -9.38 9.94
N ASN A 304 -25.62 -10.46 10.49
CA ASN A 304 -26.21 -10.51 11.83
C ASN A 304 -26.22 -11.93 12.40
N LEU A 305 -25.29 -12.23 13.32
CA LEU A 305 -25.14 -13.55 13.94
C LEU A 305 -26.38 -14.01 14.72
N THR A 306 -27.17 -13.07 15.27
CA THR A 306 -28.33 -13.36 16.12
C THR A 306 -29.58 -13.83 15.34
N LYS A 307 -29.67 -13.48 14.05
CA LYS A 307 -30.83 -13.77 13.18
C LYS A 307 -30.65 -15.03 12.31
N CYS A 308 -29.46 -15.62 12.30
CA CYS A 308 -29.16 -16.78 11.45
C CYS A 308 -29.70 -18.10 12.02
N VAL A 309 -30.00 -19.06 11.15
CA VAL A 309 -30.56 -20.37 11.53
C VAL A 309 -29.53 -21.17 12.34
N THR A 310 -28.25 -21.02 12.03
CA THR A 310 -27.13 -21.73 12.64
C THR A 310 -26.48 -20.95 13.79
N ARG A 311 -27.20 -20.02 14.42
CA ARG A 311 -26.68 -19.15 15.48
C ARG A 311 -26.04 -19.91 16.66
N ASN A 312 -26.54 -21.12 16.95
CA ASN A 312 -26.05 -21.98 18.03
C ASN A 312 -24.74 -22.71 17.66
N ILE A 313 -24.33 -22.68 16.39
CA ILE A 313 -23.14 -23.37 15.89
C ILE A 313 -21.93 -22.42 15.94
N LYS A 314 -20.86 -22.85 16.61
CA LYS A 314 -19.60 -22.10 16.65
C LYS A 314 -19.00 -21.96 15.25
N CYS A 315 -18.31 -20.84 15.01
CA CYS A 315 -17.76 -20.51 13.67
C CYS A 315 -16.86 -21.62 13.09
N HIS A 316 -16.00 -22.23 13.92
CA HIS A 316 -15.09 -23.30 13.48
C HIS A 316 -15.82 -24.62 13.17
N GLU A 317 -16.87 -24.97 13.92
CA GLU A 317 -17.68 -26.17 13.66
C GLU A 317 -18.44 -26.04 12.33
N TRP A 318 -19.00 -24.84 12.09
CA TRP A 318 -19.68 -24.52 10.83
C TRP A 318 -18.73 -24.62 9.63
N LEU A 319 -17.54 -24.01 9.71
CA LEU A 319 -16.54 -24.09 8.65
C LEU A 319 -16.05 -25.53 8.41
N GLY A 320 -15.93 -26.33 9.48
CA GLY A 320 -15.60 -27.75 9.39
C GLY A 320 -16.66 -28.53 8.60
N ALA A 321 -17.93 -28.35 8.94
CA ALA A 321 -19.04 -29.02 8.25
C ALA A 321 -19.13 -28.66 6.76
N VAL A 322 -18.95 -27.37 6.42
CA VAL A 322 -18.93 -26.90 5.03
C VAL A 322 -17.77 -27.53 4.25
N LYS A 323 -16.56 -27.56 4.80
CA LYS A 323 -15.39 -28.18 4.15
C LYS A 323 -15.57 -29.68 3.93
N VAL A 324 -16.16 -30.40 4.89
CA VAL A 324 -16.46 -31.83 4.76
C VAL A 324 -17.47 -32.06 3.63
N PHE A 325 -18.52 -31.23 3.54
CA PHE A 325 -19.49 -31.30 2.46
C PHE A 325 -18.87 -31.03 1.08
N GLU A 326 -18.08 -29.96 0.94
CA GLU A 326 -17.40 -29.60 -0.31
C GLU A 326 -16.41 -30.68 -0.77
N LYS A 327 -15.63 -31.24 0.17
CA LYS A 327 -14.70 -32.34 -0.13
C LYS A 327 -15.43 -33.60 -0.61
N LYS A 328 -16.58 -33.93 0.01
CA LYS A 328 -17.39 -35.08 -0.40
C LYS A 328 -18.06 -34.88 -1.75
N LEU A 329 -18.43 -33.64 -2.09
CA LEU A 329 -18.93 -33.29 -3.40
C LEU A 329 -17.86 -33.41 -4.49
N HIS A 330 -16.65 -32.92 -4.22
CA HIS A 330 -15.52 -33.02 -5.16
C HIS A 330 -15.12 -34.48 -5.44
N ASN A 331 -15.29 -35.37 -4.45
CA ASN A 331 -15.01 -36.80 -4.60
C ASN A 331 -16.16 -37.59 -5.27
N GLY A 332 -17.20 -36.94 -5.78
CA GLY A 332 -18.36 -37.60 -6.41
C GLY A 332 -19.32 -38.27 -5.43
N GLU A 333 -19.10 -38.15 -4.12
CA GLU A 333 -19.91 -38.79 -3.07
C GLU A 333 -21.06 -37.89 -2.57
N ALA A 334 -21.80 -37.27 -3.49
CA ALA A 334 -22.81 -36.25 -3.16
C ALA A 334 -23.89 -36.74 -2.16
N LYS A 335 -24.35 -38.00 -2.28
CA LYS A 335 -25.33 -38.61 -1.37
C LYS A 335 -24.80 -38.77 0.06
N LYS A 336 -23.52 -39.14 0.21
CA LYS A 336 -22.87 -39.24 1.53
C LYS A 336 -22.65 -37.86 2.14
N GLY A 337 -22.21 -36.89 1.34
CA GLY A 337 -22.05 -35.50 1.76
C GLY A 337 -23.36 -34.90 2.29
N LEU A 338 -24.46 -35.12 1.57
CA LEU A 338 -25.81 -34.72 2.00
C LEU A 338 -26.21 -35.34 3.34
N SER A 339 -26.06 -36.67 3.49
CA SER A 339 -26.42 -37.37 4.72
C SER A 339 -25.62 -36.87 5.93
N VAL A 340 -24.31 -36.69 5.77
CA VAL A 340 -23.43 -36.17 6.83
C VAL A 340 -23.80 -34.74 7.21
N PHE A 341 -24.08 -33.88 6.22
CA PHE A 341 -24.43 -32.49 6.48
C PHE A 341 -25.81 -32.36 7.15
N ARG A 342 -26.81 -33.16 6.75
CA ARG A 342 -28.12 -33.18 7.44
C ARG A 342 -28.01 -33.66 8.88
N LYS A 343 -27.30 -34.76 9.14
CA LYS A 343 -27.06 -35.25 10.50
C LYS A 343 -26.36 -34.20 11.38
N PHE A 344 -25.42 -33.44 10.81
CA PHE A 344 -24.77 -32.34 11.50
C PHE A 344 -25.75 -31.22 11.86
N LEU A 345 -26.63 -30.82 10.94
CA LEU A 345 -27.65 -29.79 11.20
C LEU A 345 -28.69 -30.27 12.21
N GLU A 346 -29.19 -31.50 12.09
CA GLU A 346 -30.14 -32.12 13.02
C GLU A 346 -29.59 -32.17 14.45
N ALA A 347 -28.30 -32.50 14.61
CA ALA A 347 -27.66 -32.61 15.93
C ALA A 347 -27.34 -31.26 16.59
N LYS A 348 -27.42 -30.14 15.86
CA LYS A 348 -26.94 -28.83 16.32
C LYS A 348 -28.00 -27.71 16.28
N ILE A 349 -29.09 -27.90 15.53
CA ILE A 349 -30.20 -26.95 15.41
C ILE A 349 -31.38 -27.37 16.28
N ASN A 350 -31.63 -28.68 16.45
CA ASN A 350 -32.47 -29.21 17.52
C ASN A 350 -31.69 -29.22 18.83
#